data_AF-A0A2V9BI42-F1
#
_entry.id   AF-A0A2V9BI42-F1
#
_cell.length_a   1.000
_cell.length_b   1.000
_cell.length_c   1.000
_cell.angle_alpha   90.00
_cell.angle_beta   90.00
_cell.angle_gamma   90.00
#
_symmetry.space_group_name_H-M   'P 1'
#
loop_
_entity.id
_entity.type
_entity.pdbx_description
1 polymer ?
#
loop_
_entity_poly.entity_id
_entity_poly.type
_entity_poly.pdbx_seq_one_letter_code
_entity_poly.pdbx_strand_id
1 'polypeptide(L)' 'MKCKAEGQILVWLLGLAAMLGIPHVAGAAQDEGEFVLRCSPKEIHEIVRRHGLTLLRSHESQDIHLVRAPAT' A
#
# COMPACT_ATOMS: atom_id res chain seq x y z
N MET A 1 30.72 12.29 30.76
CA MET A 1 30.21 13.44 29.99
C MET A 1 28.94 13.00 29.29
N LYS A 2 27.81 13.64 29.61
CA LYS A 2 26.45 13.20 29.25
C LYS A 2 26.20 13.33 27.74
N CYS A 3 25.58 12.31 27.17
CA CYS A 3 25.21 12.14 25.77
C CYS A 3 24.56 13.39 25.17
N LYS A 4 25.34 14.24 24.49
CA LYS A 4 24.86 15.41 23.74
C LYS A 4 25.09 15.25 22.23
N ALA A 5 25.51 14.06 21.79
CA ALA A 5 25.76 13.72 20.39
C ALA A 5 24.55 13.02 19.73
N GLU A 6 23.73 12.31 20.51
CA GLU A 6 22.63 11.48 19.98
C GLU A 6 21.53 12.31 19.32
N GLY A 7 21.20 13.48 19.87
CA GLY A 7 20.21 14.38 19.30
C GLY A 7 20.64 15.07 18.01
N GLN A 8 21.94 15.35 17.84
CA GLN A 8 22.44 15.95 16.61
C GLN A 8 22.47 14.93 15.47
N ILE A 9 22.87 13.69 15.74
CA ILE A 9 22.88 12.62 14.73
C ILE A 9 21.46 12.37 14.20
N LEU A 10 20.44 12.41 15.06
CA LEU A 10 19.04 12.30 14.63
C LEU A 10 18.62 13.45 13.70
N VAL A 11 19.01 14.69 14.01
CA VAL A 11 18.71 15.86 13.17
C VAL A 11 19.42 15.76 11.81
N TRP A 12 20.67 15.31 11.81
CA TRP A 12 21.42 15.07 10.57
C TRP A 12 20.79 13.95 9.73
N LEU A 13 20.36 12.85 10.33
CA LEU A 13 19.61 11.78 9.66
C LEU A 13 18.28 12.27 9.08
N LEU A 14 17.53 13.08 9.83
CA LEU A 14 16.25 13.63 9.38
C LEU A 14 16.44 14.59 8.19
N GLY A 15 17.45 15.47 8.26
CA GLY A 15 17.81 16.37 7.16
C GLY A 15 18.31 15.63 5.92
N LEU A 16 19.07 14.54 6.11
CA LEU A 16 19.59 13.72 5.01
C LEU A 16 18.48 12.89 4.34
N ALA A 17 17.49 12.40 5.11
CA ALA A 17 16.30 11.74 4.57
C ALA A 17 15.42 12.70 3.75
N ALA A 18 15.30 13.96 4.17
CA ALA A 18 14.59 14.99 3.42
C ALA A 18 15.33 15.40 2.13
N MET A 19 16.66 15.50 2.17
CA MET A 19 17.52 15.79 1.00
C MET A 19 17.58 14.64 -0.01
N LEU A 20 17.48 13.39 0.45
CA LEU A 20 17.46 12.22 -0.44
C LEU A 20 16.19 12.12 -1.30
N GLY A 21 15.21 13.02 -1.10
CA GLY A 21 13.98 13.00 -1.86
C GLY A 21 13.31 11.64 -1.82
N ILE A 22 13.43 10.90 -0.69
CA ILE A 22 12.57 9.77 -0.45
C ILE A 22 11.19 10.40 -0.40
N PRO A 23 10.33 10.17 -1.40
CA PRO A 23 8.96 10.62 -1.27
C PRO A 23 8.50 9.93 0.00
N HIS A 24 8.30 10.75 1.04
CA HIS A 24 7.55 10.38 2.22
C HIS A 24 6.35 9.67 1.64
N VAL A 25 6.32 8.33 1.74
CA VAL A 25 5.33 7.49 1.05
C VAL A 25 4.02 8.19 1.31
N ALA A 26 3.52 8.86 0.26
CA ALA A 26 2.30 9.62 0.33
C ALA A 26 1.32 8.53 0.67
N GLY A 27 0.92 8.50 1.95
CA GLY A 27 0.35 7.34 2.60
C GLY A 27 -0.61 6.74 1.62
N ALA A 28 -0.31 5.49 1.20
CA ALA A 28 -0.98 4.79 0.11
C ALA A 28 -2.40 5.31 0.08
N ALA A 29 -2.69 6.18 -0.89
CA ALA A 29 -3.99 6.82 -0.97
C ALA A 29 -4.93 5.62 -0.97
N GLN A 30 -5.58 5.39 0.16
CA GLN A 30 -6.60 4.39 0.30
C GLN A 30 -7.71 5.01 -0.52
N ASP A 31 -7.63 4.85 -1.83
CA ASP A 31 -8.74 5.04 -2.73
C ASP A 31 -9.83 4.21 -2.07
N GLU A 32 -10.85 4.87 -1.51
CA GLU A 32 -11.63 4.46 -0.33
C GLU A 32 -12.45 3.16 -0.49
N GLY A 33 -12.15 2.34 -1.50
CA GLY A 33 -12.67 1.01 -1.69
C GLY A 33 -11.71 0.04 -2.38
N GLU A 34 -10.44 0.38 -2.62
CA GLU A 34 -9.48 -0.52 -3.28
C GLU A 34 -8.76 -1.42 -2.27
N PHE A 35 -8.79 -2.73 -2.50
CA PHE A 35 -8.09 -3.69 -1.67
C PHE A 35 -7.56 -4.88 -2.47
N VAL A 36 -6.56 -5.54 -1.89
CA VAL A 36 -5.89 -6.70 -2.48
C VAL A 36 -6.54 -7.98 -1.98
N LEU A 37 -6.99 -8.81 -2.89
CA LEU A 37 -7.57 -10.12 -2.63
C LEU A 37 -6.65 -11.21 -3.16
N ARG A 38 -6.26 -12.15 -2.28
CA ARG A 38 -5.49 -13.33 -2.67
C ARG A 38 -6.42 -14.53 -2.80
N CYS A 39 -6.67 -14.99 -4.03
CA CYS A 39 -7.53 -16.14 -4.30
C CYS A 39 -7.21 -16.74 -5.66
N SER A 40 -7.64 -17.99 -5.88
CA SER A 40 -7.39 -18.65 -7.16
C SER A 40 -8.12 -17.91 -8.31
N PRO A 41 -7.58 -17.95 -9.54
CA PRO A 41 -8.20 -17.30 -10.70
C PRO A 41 -9.58 -17.87 -11.06
N LYS A 42 -9.91 -19.06 -10.54
CA LYS A 42 -11.24 -19.66 -10.70
C LYS A 42 -12.27 -19.04 -9.74
N GLU A 43 -11.84 -18.65 -8.56
CA GLU A 43 -12.72 -18.12 -7.51
C GLU A 43 -12.92 -16.60 -7.63
N ILE A 44 -11.94 -15.86 -8.15
CA ILE A 44 -12.01 -14.39 -8.25
C ILE A 44 -13.28 -13.91 -8.95
N HIS A 45 -13.65 -14.54 -10.07
CA HIS A 45 -14.85 -14.17 -10.83
C HIS A 45 -16.13 -14.35 -10.02
N GLU A 46 -16.20 -15.41 -9.21
CA GLU A 46 -17.33 -15.66 -8.35
C GLU A 46 -17.39 -14.68 -7.18
N ILE A 47 -16.26 -14.38 -6.55
CA ILE A 47 -16.16 -13.44 -5.43
C ILE A 47 -16.57 -12.03 -5.88
N VAL A 48 -16.01 -11.57 -7.01
CA VAL A 48 -16.31 -10.27 -7.60
C VAL A 48 -17.81 -10.14 -7.89
N ARG A 49 -18.43 -11.19 -8.46
CA ARG A 49 -19.86 -11.21 -8.75
C ARG A 49 -20.74 -11.23 -7.49
N ARG A 50 -20.41 -12.05 -6.49
CA ARG A 50 -21.21 -12.22 -5.26
C ARG A 50 -21.21 -10.96 -4.40
N HIS A 51 -20.08 -10.25 -4.37
CA HIS A 51 -19.89 -9.08 -3.52
C HIS A 51 -20.03 -7.75 -4.27
N GLY A 52 -20.37 -7.77 -5.57
CA GLY A 52 -20.51 -6.56 -6.38
C GLY A 52 -19.20 -5.77 -6.49
N LEU A 53 -18.06 -6.46 -6.41
CA LEU A 53 -16.75 -5.83 -6.53
C LEU A 53 -16.44 -5.56 -8.00
N THR A 54 -15.46 -4.70 -8.24
CA THR A 54 -14.88 -4.49 -9.57
C THR A 54 -13.43 -4.96 -9.57
N LEU A 55 -13.10 -5.92 -10.44
CA LEU A 55 -11.72 -6.37 -10.63
C LEU A 55 -10.95 -5.32 -11.42
N LEU A 56 -9.90 -4.74 -10.83
CA LEU A 56 -9.08 -3.71 -11.46
C LEU A 56 -7.85 -4.32 -12.15
N ARG A 57 -7.12 -5.19 -11.43
CA ARG A 57 -5.97 -5.92 -11.96
C ARG A 57 -5.89 -7.32 -11.36
N SER A 58 -5.40 -8.26 -12.16
CA SER A 58 -5.11 -9.63 -11.74
C SER A 58 -3.64 -9.92 -12.02
N HIS A 59 -2.99 -10.58 -11.07
CA HIS A 59 -1.67 -11.15 -11.23
C HIS A 59 -1.74 -12.65 -10.98
N GLU A 60 -2.07 -13.39 -12.04
CA GLU A 60 -2.37 -14.83 -11.98
C GLU A 60 -1.18 -15.67 -11.48
N SER A 61 0.06 -15.26 -11.76
CA SER A 61 1.24 -15.98 -11.28
C SER A 61 1.39 -15.98 -9.75
N GLN A 62 0.73 -15.06 -9.05
CA GLN A 62 0.81 -14.93 -7.59
C GLN A 62 -0.56 -15.09 -6.91
N ASP A 63 -1.62 -15.34 -7.69
CA ASP A 63 -3.00 -15.38 -7.22
C ASP A 63 -3.43 -14.09 -6.50
N ILE A 64 -2.89 -12.93 -6.93
CA ILE A 64 -3.14 -11.62 -6.32
C ILE A 64 -4.02 -10.79 -7.25
N HIS A 65 -5.13 -10.29 -6.72
CA HIS A 65 -6.13 -9.54 -7.46
C HIS A 65 -6.41 -8.21 -6.75
N LEU A 66 -6.28 -7.10 -7.46
CA LEU A 66 -6.70 -5.79 -6.98
C LEU A 66 -8.18 -5.60 -7.32
N VAL A 67 -9.01 -5.42 -6.30
CA VAL A 67 -10.45 -5.26 -6.44
C VAL A 67 -10.90 -3.97 -5.78
N ARG A 68 -12.01 -3.43 -6.25
CA ARG A 68 -12.67 -2.23 -5.72
C ARG A 68 -14.06 -2.56 -5.19
N ALA A 69 -14.38 -2.08 -4.00
CA ALA A 69 -15.72 -2.11 -3.45
C ALA A 69 -16.69 -1.27 -4.31
N PRO A 70 -17.99 -1.63 -4.36
CA PRO A 70 -18.99 -0.75 -4.91
C PRO A 70 -19.02 0.56 -4.10
N ALA A 71 -19.21 1.69 -4.79
CA ALA A 71 -19.47 2.96 -4.11
C ALA A 71 -20.78 2.84 -3.31
N THR A 72 -20.72 3.16 -2.01
CA THR A 72 -21.89 3.28 -1.13
C THR A 72 -22.80 4.43 -1.52
#